data_AF-A0A521QG09-F1
#
_entry.id   AF-A0A521QG09-F1
#
_cell.length_a   1.000
_cell.length_b   1.000
_cell.length_c   1.000
_cell.angle_alpha   90.00
_cell.angle_beta   90.00
_cell.angle_gamma   90.00
#
_symmetry.space_group_name_H-M   'P 1'
#
loop_
_entity.id
_entity.type
_entity.pdbx_description
1 polymer ?
#
loop_
_entity_poly.entity_id
_entity_poly.type
_entity_poly.pdbx_seq_one_letter_code
_entity_poly.pdbx_strand_id
1 'polypeptide(L)'
;WWRSDRPEELTVRAVHDGKELAFLLVWADDTHDHTAMRPQDFRDAAAVEFSLTPNPPFFAMGEKGKQVNIWMWKSERQADLEPAFQDLEKVYPNLGIDSYPNLLRSPVEQPYRHALTLDSDKTFVTGWGAGNIVSDPQRRSPVEDLTAQGFGTLRARPRIEQKVDAKGVYAAGSYRVMLRRSLKTTGQGSVAFRPGMTLPVAFAVWNGSAGDRDGKKSVTIWQDLKIAK
;
A
#
# COMPACT_ATOMS: atom_id res chain seq x y z
N TRP A 1 -10.39 -18.41 -12.76
CA TRP A 1 -9.93 -17.05 -12.39
C TRP A 1 -11.07 -16.04 -12.37
N TRP A 2 -12.17 -16.27 -13.10
CA TRP A 2 -13.41 -15.50 -12.93
C TRP A 2 -14.03 -15.81 -11.57
N ARG A 3 -14.44 -14.78 -10.83
CA ARG A 3 -15.14 -14.91 -9.55
C ARG A 3 -16.18 -13.80 -9.42
N SER A 4 -17.23 -14.07 -8.67
CA SER A 4 -18.34 -13.14 -8.47
C SER A 4 -18.04 -12.13 -7.37
N ASP A 5 -17.25 -12.52 -6.38
CA ASP A 5 -16.92 -11.67 -5.24
C ASP A 5 -15.68 -10.82 -5.55
N ARG A 6 -15.88 -9.63 -6.15
CA ARG A 6 -14.83 -8.68 -6.49
C ARG A 6 -15.39 -7.25 -6.53
N PRO A 7 -14.58 -6.23 -6.24
CA PRO A 7 -14.98 -4.86 -6.53
C PRO A 7 -15.23 -4.69 -8.02
N GLU A 8 -16.45 -4.32 -8.41
CA GLU A 8 -16.83 -4.13 -9.82
C GLU A 8 -16.70 -2.68 -10.28
N GLU A 9 -16.82 -1.73 -9.34
CA GLU A 9 -16.76 -0.30 -9.59
C GLU A 9 -15.74 0.39 -8.68
N LEU A 10 -15.04 1.36 -9.24
CA LEU A 10 -14.17 2.28 -8.52
C LEU A 10 -14.49 3.70 -8.97
N THR A 11 -14.95 4.54 -8.06
CA THR A 11 -15.07 5.98 -8.29
C THR A 11 -13.75 6.66 -7.98
N VAL A 12 -13.23 7.43 -8.94
CA VAL A 12 -12.00 8.20 -8.79
C VAL A 12 -12.29 9.69 -8.95
N ARG A 13 -11.79 10.49 -8.01
CA ARG A 13 -11.72 11.96 -8.12
C ARG A 13 -10.27 12.40 -7.99
N ALA A 14 -9.87 13.42 -8.74
CA ALA A 14 -8.54 14.00 -8.66
C ALA A 14 -8.62 15.51 -8.54
N VAL A 15 -7.72 16.11 -7.76
CA VAL A 15 -7.59 17.56 -7.59
C VAL A 15 -6.12 17.94 -7.45
N HIS A 16 -5.74 19.10 -7.98
CA HIS A 16 -4.41 19.67 -7.77
C HIS A 16 -4.52 21.16 -7.46
N ASP A 17 -3.55 21.68 -6.70
CA ASP A 17 -3.40 23.11 -6.38
C ASP A 17 -2.24 23.76 -7.16
N GLY A 18 -1.65 23.03 -8.11
CA GLY A 18 -0.46 23.45 -8.88
C GLY A 18 0.88 23.13 -8.18
N LYS A 19 0.85 22.58 -6.96
CA LYS A 19 2.04 22.12 -6.20
C LYS A 19 1.94 20.65 -5.81
N GLU A 20 0.75 20.18 -5.48
CA GLU A 20 0.42 18.80 -5.12
C GLU A 20 -0.74 18.28 -5.98
N LEU A 21 -0.78 16.96 -6.15
CA LEU A 21 -1.89 16.21 -6.74
C LEU A 21 -2.44 15.27 -5.68
N ALA A 22 -3.76 15.21 -5.56
CA ALA A 22 -4.46 14.26 -4.71
C ALA A 22 -5.47 13.46 -5.54
N PHE A 23 -5.55 12.16 -5.25
CA PHE A 23 -6.60 11.26 -5.71
C PHE A 23 -7.47 10.86 -4.54
N LEU A 24 -8.76 10.73 -4.78
CA LEU A 24 -9.71 10.08 -3.88
C LEU A 24 -10.31 8.89 -4.62
N LEU A 25 -10.04 7.69 -4.10
CA LEU A 25 -10.55 6.42 -4.57
C LEU A 25 -11.67 5.97 -3.64
N VAL A 26 -12.81 5.57 -4.20
CA VAL A 26 -13.97 5.09 -3.45
C VAL A 26 -14.52 3.83 -4.11
N TRP A 27 -14.61 2.74 -3.34
CA TRP A 27 -15.22 1.49 -3.79
C TRP A 27 -16.06 0.89 -2.66
N ALA A 28 -17.06 0.10 -3.04
CA ALA A 28 -17.87 -0.68 -2.12
C ALA A 28 -17.10 -1.93 -1.68
N ASP A 29 -17.15 -2.20 -0.39
CA ASP A 29 -16.56 -3.38 0.24
C ASP A 29 -17.40 -3.69 1.48
N ASP A 30 -18.00 -4.88 1.55
CA ASP A 30 -18.83 -5.26 2.69
C ASP A 30 -17.98 -5.69 3.89
N THR A 31 -16.68 -5.89 3.69
CA THR A 31 -15.72 -6.25 4.73
C THR A 31 -14.74 -5.12 5.02
N HIS A 32 -14.12 -5.20 6.20
CA HIS A 32 -13.12 -4.23 6.65
C HIS A 32 -11.84 -4.99 6.98
N ASP A 33 -11.19 -5.53 5.94
CA ASP A 33 -9.99 -6.35 6.08
C ASP A 33 -8.75 -5.46 6.22
N HIS A 34 -8.64 -4.84 7.39
CA HIS A 34 -7.59 -3.88 7.76
C HIS A 34 -6.42 -4.50 8.52
N THR A 35 -6.31 -5.83 8.51
CA THR A 35 -5.22 -6.57 9.16
C THR A 35 -4.81 -7.75 8.29
N ALA A 36 -3.55 -8.17 8.37
CA ALA A 36 -3.03 -9.35 7.68
C ALA A 36 -2.18 -10.18 8.65
N MET A 37 -2.77 -10.56 9.79
CA MET A 37 -2.06 -11.21 10.90
C MET A 37 -2.03 -12.73 10.79
N ARG A 38 -3.14 -13.36 10.37
CA ARG A 38 -3.19 -14.82 10.17
C ARG A 38 -2.78 -15.18 8.74
N PRO A 39 -2.29 -16.41 8.48
CA PRO A 39 -1.92 -16.85 7.13
C PRO A 39 -3.05 -16.77 6.10
N GLN A 40 -4.30 -16.88 6.55
CA GLN A 40 -5.51 -16.77 5.74
C GLN A 40 -6.04 -15.34 5.59
N ASP A 41 -5.48 -14.37 6.31
CA ASP A 41 -5.93 -12.99 6.27
C ASP A 41 -5.27 -12.27 5.09
N PHE A 42 -6.10 -11.70 4.23
CA PHE A 42 -5.67 -10.79 3.20
C PHE A 42 -6.23 -9.42 3.49
N ARG A 43 -5.46 -8.40 3.14
CA ARG A 43 -5.78 -7.00 3.37
C ARG A 43 -6.51 -6.41 2.18
N ASP A 44 -7.34 -5.42 2.45
CA ASP A 44 -7.83 -4.51 1.42
C ASP A 44 -6.70 -3.59 0.95
N ALA A 45 -6.72 -3.26 -0.34
CA ALA A 45 -5.73 -2.37 -0.92
C ALA A 45 -6.30 -1.65 -2.13
N ALA A 46 -5.68 -0.52 -2.46
CA ALA A 46 -5.96 0.23 -3.68
C ALA A 46 -4.65 0.77 -4.25
N ALA A 47 -4.54 0.78 -5.58
CA ALA A 47 -3.36 1.29 -6.25
C ALA A 47 -3.70 2.20 -7.42
N VAL A 48 -2.81 3.17 -7.64
CA VAL A 48 -2.77 4.03 -8.81
C VAL A 48 -1.45 3.78 -9.54
N GLU A 49 -1.53 3.40 -10.81
CA GLU A 49 -0.38 3.13 -11.67
C GLU A 49 -0.26 4.22 -12.73
N PHE A 50 0.95 4.70 -12.98
CA PHE A 50 1.27 5.72 -13.96
C PHE A 50 2.29 5.20 -14.96
N SER A 51 2.03 5.46 -16.24
CA SER A 51 3.08 5.35 -17.25
C SER A 51 4.05 6.53 -17.13
N LEU A 52 5.35 6.25 -17.31
CA LEU A 52 6.37 7.29 -17.39
C LEU A 52 6.52 7.87 -18.81
N THR A 53 5.83 7.28 -19.79
CA THR A 53 5.85 7.66 -21.21
C THR A 53 4.44 7.88 -21.76
N PRO A 54 4.26 8.77 -22.76
CA PRO A 54 2.94 8.98 -23.38
C PRO A 54 2.37 7.76 -24.10
N ASN A 55 3.23 6.92 -24.68
CA ASN A 55 2.85 5.60 -25.18
C ASN A 55 3.07 4.58 -24.05
N PRO A 56 2.02 4.14 -23.35
CA PRO A 56 2.20 3.31 -22.16
C PRO A 56 2.59 1.86 -22.51
N PRO A 57 3.35 1.17 -21.64
CA PRO A 57 3.54 -0.28 -21.74
C PRO A 57 2.25 -1.05 -21.41
N PHE A 58 2.30 -2.38 -21.38
CA PHE A 58 1.21 -3.20 -20.85
C PHE A 58 0.75 -2.72 -19.45
N PHE A 59 -0.56 -2.56 -19.28
CA PHE A 59 -1.18 -1.99 -18.06
C PHE A 59 -1.01 -2.85 -16.82
N ALA A 60 -0.67 -4.14 -16.98
CA ALA A 60 -0.38 -5.01 -15.86
C ALA A 60 1.08 -4.85 -15.43
N MET A 61 1.41 -3.65 -14.93
CA MET A 61 2.69 -3.33 -14.27
C MET A 61 3.88 -3.15 -15.22
N GLY A 62 3.63 -2.77 -16.46
CA GLY A 62 4.65 -2.42 -17.44
C GLY A 62 5.24 -3.59 -18.24
N GLU A 63 6.39 -3.35 -18.85
CA GLU A 63 7.12 -4.29 -19.69
C GLU A 63 8.64 -4.16 -19.45
N LYS A 64 9.42 -5.16 -19.88
CA LYS A 64 10.88 -5.10 -19.79
C LYS A 64 11.40 -3.83 -20.49
N GLY A 65 12.15 -3.00 -19.76
CA GLY A 65 12.67 -1.73 -20.26
C GLY A 65 11.67 -0.56 -20.31
N LYS A 66 10.38 -0.81 -20.04
CA LYS A 66 9.34 0.22 -19.95
C LYS A 66 8.67 0.14 -18.58
N GLN A 67 9.23 0.89 -17.65
CA GLN A 67 8.78 0.86 -16.26
C GLN A 67 7.58 1.76 -16.01
N VAL A 68 6.83 1.41 -14.97
CA VAL A 68 5.70 2.16 -14.43
C VAL A 68 6.01 2.60 -13.00
N ASN A 69 5.30 3.62 -12.54
CA ASN A 69 5.28 4.06 -11.15
C ASN A 69 3.93 3.74 -10.53
N ILE A 70 3.90 3.08 -9.37
CA ILE A 70 2.68 2.61 -8.73
C ILE A 70 2.63 3.15 -7.30
N TRP A 71 1.52 3.77 -6.91
CA TRP A 71 1.24 4.13 -5.53
C TRP A 71 0.23 3.11 -4.99
N MET A 72 0.60 2.34 -3.98
CA MET A 72 -0.25 1.29 -3.43
C MET A 72 -0.54 1.56 -1.96
N TRP A 73 -1.77 1.97 -1.66
CA TRP A 73 -2.29 2.03 -0.30
C TRP A 73 -2.69 0.64 0.16
N LYS A 74 -2.42 0.32 1.43
CA LYS A 74 -2.81 -0.96 2.02
C LYS A 74 -3.43 -0.74 3.41
N SER A 75 -4.53 -1.42 3.69
CA SER A 75 -5.36 -1.20 4.88
C SER A 75 -4.65 -1.61 6.19
N GLU A 76 -3.85 -2.66 6.18
CA GLU A 76 -3.03 -3.08 7.31
C GLU A 76 -1.98 -2.04 7.67
N ARG A 77 -1.39 -1.37 6.67
CA ARG A 77 -0.46 -0.28 6.94
C ARG A 77 -1.15 0.95 7.51
N GLN A 78 -2.41 1.18 7.16
CA GLN A 78 -3.22 2.23 7.80
C GLN A 78 -3.48 1.88 9.27
N ALA A 79 -3.77 0.62 9.57
CA ALA A 79 -3.98 0.15 10.94
C ALA A 79 -2.69 0.20 11.78
N ASP A 80 -1.52 -0.07 11.18
CA ASP A 80 -0.21 0.03 11.86
C ASP A 80 0.13 1.47 12.31
N LEU A 81 -0.51 2.49 11.72
CA LEU A 81 -0.29 3.90 12.09
C LEU A 81 -1.20 4.37 13.23
N GLU A 82 -2.16 3.55 13.66
CA GLU A 82 -2.97 3.84 14.84
C GLU A 82 -2.15 3.67 16.12
N PRO A 83 -2.52 4.33 17.24
CA PRO A 83 -1.71 4.32 18.48
C PRO A 83 -1.41 2.93 19.05
N ALA A 84 -2.29 1.95 18.80
CA ALA A 84 -2.07 0.57 19.17
C ALA A 84 -1.50 -0.19 17.98
N PHE A 85 -0.27 -0.68 18.11
CA PHE A 85 0.35 -1.54 17.11
C PHE A 85 -0.44 -2.84 16.95
N GLN A 86 -0.58 -3.31 15.71
CA GLN A 86 -1.33 -4.53 15.39
C GLN A 86 -0.39 -5.74 15.53
N ASP A 87 -0.52 -6.51 16.61
CA ASP A 87 0.25 -7.73 16.83
C ASP A 87 -0.66 -8.96 17.04
N LEU A 88 -0.08 -10.15 16.90
CA LEU A 88 -0.74 -11.46 17.01
C LEU A 88 -1.53 -11.63 18.31
N GLU A 89 -1.13 -10.97 19.40
CA GLU A 89 -1.86 -10.99 20.67
C GLU A 89 -3.27 -10.41 20.56
N LYS A 90 -3.50 -9.48 19.63
CA LYS A 90 -4.85 -8.96 19.33
C LYS A 90 -5.77 -10.04 18.78
N VAL A 91 -5.23 -11.00 18.03
CA VAL A 91 -5.98 -12.12 17.43
C VAL A 91 -6.02 -13.32 18.38
N TYR A 92 -4.91 -13.57 19.06
CA TYR A 92 -4.68 -14.71 19.93
C TYR A 92 -4.25 -14.22 21.33
N PRO A 93 -5.19 -13.75 22.17
CA PRO A 93 -4.86 -13.17 23.49
C PRO A 93 -4.18 -14.15 24.45
N ASN A 94 -4.27 -15.46 24.17
CA ASN A 94 -3.67 -16.54 24.93
C ASN A 94 -2.50 -17.22 24.18
N LEU A 95 -1.95 -16.59 23.14
CA LEU A 95 -0.82 -17.13 22.38
C LEU A 95 0.33 -17.50 23.33
N GLY A 96 0.88 -18.71 23.22
CA GLY A 96 2.15 -19.08 23.85
C GLY A 96 3.30 -18.70 22.94
N ILE A 97 4.27 -17.92 23.42
CA ILE A 97 5.50 -17.60 22.70
C ILE A 97 6.64 -18.27 23.47
N ASP A 98 7.47 -19.04 22.78
CA ASP A 98 8.69 -19.60 23.36
C ASP A 98 9.74 -18.50 23.56
N SER A 99 10.84 -18.79 24.25
CA SER A 99 11.90 -17.82 24.52
C SER A 99 12.52 -17.28 23.23
N TYR A 100 12.15 -16.05 22.85
CA TYR A 100 12.85 -15.27 21.83
C TYR A 100 14.00 -14.49 22.47
N PRO A 101 15.14 -14.27 21.79
CA PRO A 101 16.27 -13.48 22.32
C PRO A 101 15.97 -11.99 22.50
N ASN A 102 14.71 -11.56 22.39
CA ASN A 102 14.29 -10.19 22.70
C ASN A 102 14.21 -10.05 24.22
N LEU A 103 14.96 -9.11 24.80
CA LEU A 103 14.95 -8.88 26.25
C LEU A 103 13.98 -7.75 26.68
N LEU A 104 13.32 -7.11 25.72
CA LEU A 104 12.51 -5.91 25.94
C LEU A 104 11.02 -6.26 26.11
N ARG A 105 10.30 -5.43 26.89
CA ARG A 105 8.88 -5.57 27.21
C ARG A 105 8.15 -4.30 26.80
N SER A 106 6.99 -4.40 26.13
CA SER A 106 6.17 -3.22 25.83
C SER A 106 5.31 -2.81 27.04
N PRO A 107 5.09 -1.50 27.29
CA PRO A 107 4.18 -1.04 28.33
C PRO A 107 2.71 -1.43 28.10
N VAL A 108 2.34 -1.80 26.88
CA VAL A 108 0.97 -2.21 26.49
C VAL A 108 0.80 -3.73 26.38
N GLU A 109 1.82 -4.52 26.74
CA GLU A 109 1.82 -5.98 26.66
C GLU A 109 1.73 -6.65 28.04
N GLN A 110 1.49 -7.96 28.04
CA GLN A 110 1.45 -8.76 29.26
C GLN A 110 2.81 -8.73 30.00
N PRO A 111 2.83 -8.51 31.33
CA PRO A 111 4.06 -8.26 32.10
C PRO A 111 5.05 -9.43 32.20
N TYR A 112 4.68 -10.63 31.75
CA TYR A 112 5.46 -11.86 31.89
C TYR A 112 6.13 -12.33 30.59
N ARG A 113 6.06 -11.54 29.51
CA ARG A 113 6.50 -11.99 28.17
C ARG A 113 7.45 -10.99 27.52
N HIS A 114 8.39 -11.52 26.75
CA HIS A 114 9.22 -10.75 25.84
C HIS A 114 8.51 -10.69 24.50
N ALA A 115 8.23 -9.49 23.99
CA ALA A 115 7.59 -9.35 22.69
C ALA A 115 8.49 -8.61 21.69
N LEU A 116 8.02 -8.56 20.45
CA LEU A 116 8.59 -7.73 19.43
C LEU A 116 8.17 -6.28 19.68
N THR A 117 9.10 -5.47 20.16
CA THR A 117 8.90 -4.03 20.35
C THR A 117 9.63 -3.21 19.29
N LEU A 118 9.30 -1.91 19.19
CA LEU A 118 10.05 -0.94 18.39
C LEU A 118 11.52 -0.77 18.82
N ASP A 119 11.91 -1.35 19.95
CA ASP A 119 13.28 -1.33 20.47
C ASP A 119 14.00 -2.68 20.26
N SER A 120 13.35 -3.68 19.67
CA SER A 120 13.92 -5.02 19.46
C SER A 120 15.19 -4.97 18.61
N ASP A 121 16.15 -5.84 18.95
CA ASP A 121 17.39 -5.96 18.19
C ASP A 121 17.09 -6.54 16.80
N LYS A 122 17.35 -5.73 15.77
CA LYS A 122 17.09 -6.05 14.37
C LYS A 122 17.85 -7.27 13.87
N THR A 123 18.91 -7.70 14.58
CA THR A 123 19.64 -8.95 14.31
C THR A 123 18.73 -10.16 14.40
N PHE A 124 17.78 -10.17 15.34
CA PHE A 124 16.83 -11.27 15.55
C PHE A 124 15.48 -11.06 14.83
N VAL A 125 15.29 -9.88 14.24
CA VAL A 125 14.14 -9.52 13.43
C VAL A 125 14.59 -9.31 11.98
N THR A 126 15.06 -10.40 11.36
CA THR A 126 15.87 -10.36 10.13
C THR A 126 15.22 -9.62 8.96
N GLY A 127 13.89 -9.67 8.81
CA GLY A 127 13.18 -8.86 7.81
C GLY A 127 13.38 -7.35 8.04
N TRP A 128 13.25 -6.91 9.29
CA TRP A 128 13.51 -5.51 9.67
C TRP A 128 15.00 -5.18 9.56
N GLY A 129 15.88 -6.07 10.03
CA GLY A 129 17.34 -5.92 9.93
C GLY A 129 17.85 -5.82 8.49
N ALA A 130 17.23 -6.54 7.56
CA ALA A 130 17.51 -6.45 6.12
C ALA A 130 16.92 -5.18 5.46
N GLY A 131 16.21 -4.33 6.21
CA GLY A 131 15.59 -3.12 5.70
C GLY A 131 14.33 -3.37 4.86
N ASN A 132 13.71 -4.55 4.95
CA ASN A 132 12.48 -4.87 4.24
C ASN A 132 11.37 -3.88 4.62
N ILE A 133 10.79 -3.20 3.64
CA ILE A 133 9.72 -2.22 3.85
C ILE A 133 8.46 -2.85 4.45
N VAL A 134 8.18 -4.12 4.15
CA VAL A 134 7.02 -4.86 4.68
C VAL A 134 7.19 -5.17 6.16
N SER A 135 8.42 -5.37 6.61
CA SER A 135 8.77 -5.69 8.00
C SER A 135 9.23 -4.46 8.80
N ASP A 136 9.04 -3.25 8.28
CA ASP A 136 9.45 -2.02 8.96
C ASP A 136 8.40 -1.59 9.99
N PRO A 137 8.66 -1.69 11.30
CA PRO A 137 7.69 -1.29 12.31
C PRO A 137 7.68 0.25 12.51
N GLN A 138 8.63 0.98 11.90
CA GLN A 138 8.74 2.44 11.99
C GLN A 138 8.19 3.17 10.75
N ARG A 139 7.34 2.50 9.97
CA ARG A 139 6.68 3.08 8.79
C ARG A 139 5.90 4.34 9.18
N ARG A 140 5.88 5.33 8.27
CA ARG A 140 5.22 6.63 8.52
C ARG A 140 4.07 6.92 7.56
N SER A 141 3.80 6.01 6.64
CA SER A 141 2.81 6.18 5.58
C SER A 141 2.15 4.84 5.27
N PRO A 142 0.82 4.82 5.02
CA PRO A 142 0.10 3.60 4.68
C PRO A 142 0.20 3.24 3.19
N VAL A 143 0.90 4.06 2.41
CA VAL A 143 1.11 3.88 0.97
C VAL A 143 2.57 3.55 0.66
N GLU A 144 2.76 2.69 -0.34
CA GLU A 144 4.04 2.41 -0.96
C GLU A 144 4.16 3.10 -2.31
N ASP A 145 5.30 3.74 -2.53
CA ASP A 145 5.78 4.18 -3.83
C ASP A 145 6.62 3.07 -4.47
N LEU A 146 6.12 2.48 -5.55
CA LEU A 146 6.61 1.26 -6.16
C LEU A 146 6.97 1.49 -7.63
N THR A 147 7.80 0.59 -8.16
CA THR A 147 8.10 0.52 -9.59
C THR A 147 8.08 -0.91 -10.09
N ALA A 148 7.69 -1.09 -11.35
CA ALA A 148 7.68 -2.37 -12.03
C ALA A 148 8.03 -2.21 -13.52
N GLN A 149 8.56 -3.27 -14.11
CA GLN A 149 8.91 -3.46 -15.53
C GLN A 149 8.32 -4.79 -16.04
N GLY A 150 7.04 -5.00 -15.75
CA GLY A 150 6.32 -6.25 -15.97
C GLY A 150 5.93 -6.94 -14.66
N PHE A 151 4.91 -7.79 -14.72
CA PHE A 151 4.49 -8.62 -13.60
C PHE A 151 5.68 -9.42 -13.04
N GLY A 152 5.74 -9.58 -11.71
CA GLY A 152 6.84 -10.25 -11.02
C GLY A 152 8.10 -9.41 -10.79
N THR A 153 8.17 -8.16 -11.27
CA THR A 153 9.32 -7.26 -11.07
C THR A 153 9.05 -6.12 -10.07
N LEU A 154 7.87 -6.12 -9.45
CA LEU A 154 7.43 -5.10 -8.51
C LEU A 154 8.43 -4.97 -7.37
N ARG A 155 8.88 -3.75 -7.12
CA ARG A 155 9.75 -3.43 -6.00
C ARG A 155 9.45 -2.05 -5.44
N ALA A 156 9.70 -1.89 -4.15
CA ALA A 156 9.64 -0.58 -3.52
C ALA A 156 10.75 0.33 -4.05
N ARG A 157 10.39 1.60 -4.26
CA ARG A 157 11.40 2.65 -4.48
C ARG A 157 12.19 2.90 -3.19
N PRO A 158 13.43 3.43 -3.27
CA PRO A 158 14.24 3.76 -2.10
C PRO A 158 13.46 4.53 -1.03
N ARG A 159 13.74 4.25 0.25
CA ARG A 159 13.04 4.87 1.40
C ARG A 159 13.05 6.40 1.36
N ILE A 160 14.15 7.01 0.92
CA ILE A 160 14.26 8.47 0.80
C ILE A 160 13.32 9.05 -0.30
N GLU A 161 12.88 8.22 -1.24
CA GLU A 161 12.00 8.57 -2.35
C GLU A 161 10.52 8.23 -2.09
N GLN A 162 10.20 7.55 -0.98
CA GLN A 162 8.83 7.29 -0.52
C GLN A 162 8.17 8.61 -0.08
N LYS A 163 7.67 9.39 -1.05
CA LYS A 163 7.09 10.74 -0.85
C LYS A 163 5.58 10.80 -1.03
N VAL A 164 4.92 9.66 -1.20
CA VAL A 164 3.47 9.58 -1.29
C VAL A 164 2.90 9.48 0.12
N ASP A 165 1.90 10.30 0.40
CA ASP A 165 1.13 10.27 1.63
C ASP A 165 -0.28 9.77 1.32
N ALA A 166 -0.93 9.12 2.27
CA ALA A 166 -2.27 8.60 2.09
C ALA A 166 -3.05 8.51 3.39
N LYS A 167 -4.37 8.52 3.26
CA LYS A 167 -5.29 8.22 4.35
C LYS A 167 -6.47 7.41 3.81
N GLY A 168 -6.70 6.25 4.41
CA GLY A 168 -7.86 5.41 4.16
C GLY A 168 -8.87 5.52 5.30
N VAL A 169 -10.15 5.58 4.97
CA VAL A 169 -11.26 5.48 5.93
C VAL A 169 -12.27 4.48 5.40
N TYR A 170 -12.63 3.51 6.23
CA TYR A 170 -13.74 2.61 5.97
C TYR A 170 -14.98 3.06 6.74
N ALA A 171 -16.10 3.23 6.05
CA ALA A 171 -17.37 3.57 6.68
C ALA A 171 -18.55 3.21 5.78
N ALA A 172 -19.53 2.51 6.37
CA ALA A 172 -20.79 2.11 5.75
C ALA A 172 -20.61 1.28 4.46
N GLY A 173 -19.86 0.17 4.54
CA GLY A 173 -19.69 -0.76 3.40
C GLY A 173 -18.84 -0.19 2.26
N SER A 174 -17.93 0.73 2.55
CA SER A 174 -17.11 1.37 1.52
C SER A 174 -15.81 1.92 2.09
N TYR A 175 -14.76 1.80 1.29
CA TYR A 175 -13.50 2.49 1.51
C TYR A 175 -13.48 3.84 0.80
N ARG A 176 -12.82 4.81 1.45
CA ARG A 176 -12.45 6.12 0.88
C ARG A 176 -10.97 6.32 1.14
N VAL A 177 -10.17 6.24 0.08
CA VAL A 177 -8.70 6.34 0.17
C VAL A 177 -8.23 7.57 -0.58
N MET A 178 -7.62 8.50 0.15
CA MET A 178 -6.95 9.64 -0.42
C MET A 178 -5.45 9.33 -0.55
N LEU A 179 -4.88 9.53 -1.73
CA LEU A 179 -3.44 9.50 -1.98
C LEU A 179 -3.00 10.88 -2.45
N ARG A 180 -1.89 11.41 -1.94
CA ARG A 180 -1.35 12.69 -2.38
C ARG A 180 0.16 12.67 -2.53
N ARG A 181 0.65 13.51 -3.44
CA ARG A 181 2.08 13.72 -3.65
C ARG A 181 2.33 15.08 -4.30
N SER A 182 3.50 15.66 -4.07
CA SER A 182 3.96 16.81 -4.86
C SER A 182 3.96 16.51 -6.37
N LEU A 183 3.64 17.52 -7.18
CA LEU A 183 3.79 17.45 -8.64
C LEU A 183 5.27 17.31 -9.04
N LYS A 184 6.15 17.97 -8.29
CA LYS A 184 7.60 17.84 -8.43
C LYS A 184 8.02 16.46 -7.95
N THR A 185 8.88 15.83 -8.73
CA THR A 185 9.37 14.49 -8.47
C THR A 185 10.79 14.51 -7.93
N THR A 186 11.13 13.52 -7.12
CA THR A 186 12.49 13.23 -6.66
C THR A 186 12.87 11.80 -7.04
N GLY A 187 14.04 11.62 -7.64
CA GLY A 187 14.57 10.30 -8.01
C GLY A 187 14.13 9.80 -9.38
N GLN A 188 14.90 8.85 -9.93
CA GLN A 188 14.56 8.20 -11.19
C GLN A 188 13.35 7.27 -11.03
N GLY A 189 12.51 7.19 -12.06
CA GLY A 189 11.38 6.26 -12.11
C GLY A 189 10.11 6.68 -11.39
N SER A 190 10.10 7.88 -10.82
CA SER A 190 8.90 8.53 -10.33
C SER A 190 8.20 9.32 -11.43
N VAL A 191 6.88 9.22 -11.51
CA VAL A 191 6.11 10.02 -12.46
C VAL A 191 6.27 11.52 -12.15
N ALA A 192 6.45 12.36 -13.17
CA ALA A 192 6.43 13.81 -13.03
C ALA A 192 5.09 14.34 -13.51
N PHE A 193 4.45 15.22 -12.73
CA PHE A 193 3.21 15.87 -13.14
C PHE A 193 3.49 17.33 -13.49
N ARG A 194 2.87 17.82 -14.55
CA ARG A 194 2.95 19.22 -14.98
C ARG A 194 1.54 19.70 -15.35
N PRO A 195 1.12 20.90 -14.92
CA PRO A 195 -0.11 21.50 -15.41
C PRO A 195 -0.17 21.51 -16.94
N GLY A 196 -1.31 21.11 -17.51
CA GLY A 196 -1.52 20.93 -18.94
C GLY A 196 -1.04 19.60 -19.54
N MET A 197 -0.37 18.73 -18.77
CA MET A 197 0.05 17.40 -19.22
C MET A 197 -1.13 16.42 -19.23
N THR A 198 -1.13 15.51 -20.20
CA THR A 198 -1.96 14.30 -20.17
C THR A 198 -1.05 13.09 -20.08
N LEU A 199 -1.37 12.13 -19.22
CA LEU A 199 -0.59 10.91 -19.05
C LEU A 199 -1.47 9.69 -18.77
N PRO A 200 -1.03 8.48 -19.14
CA PRO A 200 -1.74 7.25 -18.83
C PRO A 200 -1.75 6.94 -17.33
N VAL A 201 -2.93 6.62 -16.80
CA VAL A 201 -3.17 6.16 -15.43
C VAL A 201 -4.02 4.89 -15.42
N ALA A 202 -3.75 3.95 -14.53
CA ALA A 202 -4.57 2.77 -14.31
C ALA A 202 -4.79 2.56 -12.80
N PHE A 203 -5.81 1.78 -12.45
CA PHE A 203 -6.19 1.56 -11.07
C PHE A 203 -6.33 0.08 -10.77
N ALA A 204 -6.12 -0.26 -9.50
CA ALA A 204 -6.39 -1.60 -9.00
C ALA A 204 -6.96 -1.57 -7.59
N VAL A 205 -7.82 -2.53 -7.27
CA VAL A 205 -8.44 -2.70 -5.96
C VAL A 205 -8.39 -4.18 -5.57
N TRP A 206 -8.08 -4.44 -4.30
CA TRP A 206 -8.04 -5.76 -3.68
C TRP A 206 -9.09 -5.80 -2.57
N ASN A 207 -9.96 -6.82 -2.60
CA ASN A 207 -10.84 -7.20 -1.50
C ASN A 207 -10.22 -8.41 -0.76
N GLY A 208 -9.84 -8.20 0.49
CA GLY A 208 -9.19 -9.16 1.37
C GLY A 208 -10.04 -10.40 1.65
N SER A 209 -11.32 -10.22 1.99
CA SER A 209 -12.25 -11.32 2.26
C SER A 209 -12.51 -12.21 1.03
N ALA A 210 -12.46 -11.63 -0.17
CA ALA A 210 -12.49 -12.37 -1.44
C ALA A 210 -11.13 -13.08 -1.76
N GLY A 211 -10.14 -12.93 -0.88
CA GLY A 211 -8.81 -13.52 -0.98
C GLY A 211 -7.90 -12.83 -1.99
N ASP A 212 -8.10 -11.53 -2.27
CA ASP A 212 -7.21 -10.78 -3.15
C ASP A 212 -5.81 -10.58 -2.57
N ARG A 213 -4.83 -10.74 -3.45
CA ARG A 213 -3.41 -10.50 -3.19
C ARG A 213 -2.65 -10.53 -4.50
N ASP A 214 -1.52 -9.85 -4.56
CA ASP A 214 -0.63 -9.86 -5.72
C ASP A 214 -1.41 -9.56 -7.02
N GLY A 215 -1.38 -10.48 -7.99
CA GLY A 215 -2.10 -10.35 -9.26
C GLY A 215 -3.59 -10.70 -9.21
N LYS A 216 -4.11 -11.22 -8.10
CA LYS A 216 -5.55 -11.47 -7.90
C LYS A 216 -6.17 -10.20 -7.32
N LYS A 217 -6.83 -9.43 -8.20
CA LYS A 217 -7.37 -8.09 -7.96
C LYS A 217 -8.29 -7.64 -9.10
N SER A 218 -9.12 -6.62 -8.86
CA SER A 218 -9.80 -5.88 -9.92
C SER A 218 -8.89 -4.80 -10.48
N VAL A 219 -8.90 -4.59 -11.79
CA VAL A 219 -8.04 -3.64 -12.51
C VAL A 219 -8.79 -2.89 -13.59
N THR A 220 -8.35 -1.67 -13.88
CA THR A 220 -8.68 -0.97 -15.13
C THR A 220 -7.58 -1.19 -16.17
N ILE A 221 -7.90 -1.00 -17.44
CA ILE A 221 -6.89 -0.66 -18.44
C ILE A 221 -6.42 0.80 -18.27
N TRP A 222 -5.46 1.24 -19.08
CA TRP A 222 -5.05 2.65 -19.12
C TRP A 222 -6.23 3.59 -19.41
N GLN A 223 -6.28 4.67 -18.65
CA GLN A 223 -7.13 5.84 -18.80
C GLN A 223 -6.26 7.07 -18.99
N ASP A 224 -6.83 8.16 -19.51
CA ASP A 224 -6.12 9.42 -19.62
C ASP A 224 -6.34 10.29 -18.37
N LEU A 225 -5.24 10.61 -17.69
CA LEU A 225 -5.21 11.62 -16.64
C LEU A 225 -4.78 12.95 -17.24
N LYS A 226 -5.68 13.94 -17.27
CA LYS A 226 -5.36 15.31 -17.66
C LYS A 226 -5.14 16.18 -16.43
N ILE A 227 -3.93 16.72 -16.27
CA ILE A 227 -3.66 17.76 -15.27
C ILE A 227 -4.07 19.09 -15.87
N ALA A 228 -5.03 19.78 -15.27
CA ALA A 228 -5.49 21.08 -15.77
C ALA A 228 -4.36 22.12 -15.74
N LYS A 229 -4.51 23.19 -16.52
CA LYS A 229 -3.54 24.29 -16.56
C LYS A 229 -3.64 25.13 -15.28
#